data_AF-A0A952WAK1-F1
#
_entry.id   AF-A0A952WAK1-F1
#
_cell.length_a   1.000
_cell.length_b   1.000
_cell.length_c   1.000
_cell.angle_alpha   90.00
_cell.angle_beta   90.00
_cell.angle_gamma   90.00
#
_symmetry.space_group_name_H-M   'P 1'
#
loop_
_entity.id
_entity.type
_entity.pdbx_description
1 polymer ?
#
loop_
_entity_poly.entity_id
_entity_poly.type
_entity_poly.pdbx_seq_one_letter_code
_entity_poly.pdbx_strand_id
1 'polypeptide(L)'
;MRFGIYKKGQGYWVRVLTAAFAGIIIAVGCAWLGESLSTVDLPKPTWTMVANPASGQSSPTLATGTQVTLLGQAAQPGDKPPELGTAEVQSVSTIPMGTQIVVKKFTLKKGTDASQVHGLALATGGPEVMVLDGSPRGKAVIEILYVQAAGVGVLVIVGLIAIYWFVGANPRTVDFLIATDGEMKKVNWSTRKDIIGSTKVVIIWCVLLVAGLFLVDSAFAQFFKLIGVLQK
;
A
#
# COMPACT_ATOMS: atom_id res chain seq x y z
N MET A 1 4.47 18.28 -43.57
CA MET A 1 5.05 17.16 -42.83
C MET A 1 6.41 16.87 -43.44
N ARG A 2 7.51 17.17 -42.74
CA ARG A 2 8.86 16.94 -43.27
C ARG A 2 9.17 15.46 -43.06
N PHE A 3 9.08 14.65 -44.12
CA PHE A 3 9.47 13.24 -44.12
C PHE A 3 11.00 13.14 -44.03
N GLY A 4 11.54 13.46 -42.85
CA GLY A 4 12.94 13.21 -42.53
C GLY A 4 13.11 11.73 -42.21
N ILE A 5 13.88 11.02 -43.02
CA ILE A 5 14.29 9.64 -42.72
C ILE A 5 15.04 9.68 -41.37
N TYR A 6 14.46 9.09 -40.31
CA TYR A 6 15.13 9.00 -39.02
C TYR A 6 16.42 8.18 -39.17
N LYS A 7 17.54 8.72 -38.71
CA LYS A 7 18.77 7.93 -38.63
C LYS A 7 18.59 6.89 -37.53
N LYS A 8 18.98 5.64 -37.81
CA LYS A 8 18.93 4.53 -36.86
C LYS A 8 19.64 4.93 -35.56
N GLY A 9 18.91 5.00 -34.45
CA GLY A 9 19.43 5.37 -33.12
C GLY A 9 19.21 6.83 -32.67
N GLN A 10 18.56 7.69 -33.46
CA GLN A 10 18.23 9.06 -33.03
C GLN A 10 17.28 9.09 -31.82
N GLY A 11 17.62 9.89 -30.80
CA GLY A 11 16.85 10.01 -29.57
C GLY A 11 16.80 8.74 -28.72
N TYR A 12 17.65 7.73 -28.98
CA TYR A 12 17.61 6.44 -28.27
C TYR A 12 17.70 6.62 -26.75
N TRP A 13 18.74 7.30 -26.25
CA TRP A 13 18.95 7.47 -24.82
C TRP A 13 17.85 8.30 -24.16
N VAL A 14 17.41 9.39 -24.79
CA VAL A 14 16.32 10.22 -24.25
C VAL A 14 15.01 9.42 -24.16
N ARG A 15 14.70 8.61 -25.18
CA ARG A 15 13.51 7.74 -25.18
C ARG A 15 13.62 6.64 -24.12
N VAL A 16 14.76 5.99 -23.99
CA VAL A 16 15.00 4.95 -22.98
C VAL A 16 14.92 5.52 -21.57
N LEU A 17 15.54 6.67 -21.30
CA LEU A 17 15.49 7.33 -19.99
C LEU A 17 14.07 7.80 -19.66
N THR A 18 13.34 8.33 -20.64
CA THR A 18 11.93 8.73 -20.46
C THR A 18 11.04 7.51 -20.14
N ALA A 19 11.22 6.41 -20.87
CA ALA A 19 10.51 5.16 -20.60
C ALA A 19 10.85 4.58 -19.23
N ALA A 20 12.13 4.59 -18.85
CA ALA A 20 12.58 4.12 -17.55
C ALA A 20 12.00 4.98 -16.41
N PHE A 21 12.02 6.30 -16.54
CA PHE A 21 11.43 7.22 -15.56
C PHE A 21 9.93 7.01 -15.42
N ALA A 22 9.19 6.90 -16.53
CA ALA A 22 7.77 6.57 -16.50
C ALA A 22 7.51 5.19 -15.86
N GLY A 23 8.38 4.22 -16.11
CA GLY A 23 8.34 2.90 -15.49
C GLY A 23 8.50 2.96 -13.97
N ILE A 24 9.39 3.81 -13.46
CA ILE A 24 9.56 4.05 -12.01
C ILE A 24 8.28 4.65 -11.43
N ILE A 25 7.67 5.63 -12.09
CA ILE A 25 6.40 6.23 -11.63
C ILE A 25 5.29 5.18 -11.54
N ILE A 26 5.16 4.31 -12.54
CA ILE A 26 4.17 3.22 -12.52
C ILE A 26 4.47 2.25 -11.39
N ALA A 27 5.73 1.89 -11.15
CA ALA A 27 6.11 0.99 -10.07
C ALA A 27 5.77 1.57 -8.69
N VAL A 28 6.02 2.87 -8.48
CA VAL A 28 5.61 3.58 -7.26
C VAL A 28 4.08 3.60 -7.13
N GLY A 29 3.36 3.86 -8.22
CA GLY A 29 1.89 3.81 -8.24
C GLY A 29 1.34 2.42 -7.92
N CYS A 30 2.00 1.35 -8.36
CA CYS A 30 1.64 -0.04 -8.04
C CYS A 30 1.81 -0.35 -6.55
N ALA A 31 2.93 0.08 -5.95
CA ALA A 31 3.17 -0.08 -4.52
C ALA A 31 2.10 0.64 -3.69
N TRP A 32 1.80 1.89 -4.05
CA TRP A 32 0.77 2.69 -3.40
C TRP A 32 -0.64 2.09 -3.55
N LEU A 33 -0.98 1.57 -4.73
CA LEU A 33 -2.28 0.94 -4.98
C LEU A 33 -2.45 -0.36 -4.16
N GLY A 34 -1.39 -1.15 -4.01
CA GLY A 34 -1.41 -2.36 -3.19
C GLY A 34 -1.70 -2.06 -1.71
N GLU A 35 -1.07 -1.01 -1.17
CA GLU A 35 -1.32 -0.54 0.19
C GLU A 35 -2.72 0.06 0.34
N SER A 36 -3.18 0.84 -0.64
CA SER A 36 -4.53 1.40 -0.63
C SER A 36 -5.61 0.31 -0.63
N LEU A 37 -5.42 -0.75 -1.40
CA LEU A 37 -6.35 -1.88 -1.45
C LEU A 37 -6.31 -2.74 -0.18
N SER A 38 -5.21 -2.79 0.57
CA SER A 38 -5.15 -3.56 1.82
C SER A 38 -6.05 -2.99 2.92
N THR A 39 -6.29 -1.67 2.89
CA THR A 39 -7.16 -0.98 3.83
C THR A 39 -8.65 -1.19 3.57
N VAL A 40 -9.02 -1.82 2.45
CA VAL A 40 -10.42 -2.08 2.09
C VAL A 40 -10.89 -3.38 2.72
N ASP A 41 -11.81 -3.27 3.69
CA ASP A 41 -12.44 -4.42 4.32
C ASP A 41 -13.44 -5.10 3.38
N LEU A 42 -13.07 -6.28 2.87
CA LEU A 42 -13.97 -7.13 2.08
C LEU A 42 -14.96 -7.88 2.98
N PRO A 43 -16.20 -8.11 2.52
CA PRO A 43 -17.17 -8.92 3.28
C PRO A 43 -16.63 -10.34 3.49
N LYS A 44 -16.69 -10.80 4.75
CA LYS A 44 -16.25 -12.13 5.21
C LYS A 44 -17.47 -13.00 5.54
N PRO A 45 -18.20 -13.55 4.56
CA PRO A 45 -19.44 -14.30 4.80
C PRO A 45 -19.21 -15.71 5.35
N THR A 46 -17.97 -16.20 5.29
CA THR A 46 -17.61 -17.55 5.69
C THR A 46 -16.60 -17.50 6.81
N TRP A 47 -16.86 -18.23 7.88
CA TRP A 47 -16.00 -18.32 9.05
C TRP A 47 -15.53 -19.76 9.20
N THR A 48 -14.23 -19.95 9.36
CA THR A 48 -13.63 -21.27 9.57
C THR A 48 -13.16 -21.38 11.00
N MET A 49 -13.48 -22.50 11.65
CA MET A 49 -13.05 -22.83 12.99
C MET A 49 -12.52 -24.26 13.00
N VAL A 50 -11.49 -24.55 13.78
CA VAL A 50 -11.00 -25.90 14.01
C VAL A 50 -11.57 -26.34 15.35
N ALA A 51 -12.29 -27.44 15.36
CA ALA A 51 -12.99 -27.93 16.53
C ALA A 51 -12.57 -29.38 16.81
N ASN A 52 -12.29 -29.67 18.07
CA ASN A 52 -12.02 -31.00 18.58
C ASN A 52 -13.24 -31.49 19.37
N PRO A 53 -13.56 -32.79 19.35
CA PRO A 53 -14.65 -33.33 20.14
C PRO A 53 -14.37 -33.10 21.63
N ALA A 54 -15.39 -32.68 22.38
CA ALA A 54 -15.28 -32.55 23.84
C ALA A 54 -14.98 -33.92 24.47
N SER A 55 -14.22 -33.94 25.57
CA SER A 55 -13.73 -35.17 26.19
C SER A 55 -14.87 -36.16 26.48
N GLY A 56 -14.83 -37.32 25.83
CA GLY A 56 -15.79 -38.43 26.04
C GLY A 56 -16.93 -38.53 25.02
N GLN A 57 -16.96 -37.75 23.94
CA GLN A 57 -17.96 -37.90 22.86
C GLN A 57 -17.32 -38.28 21.52
N SER A 58 -17.97 -39.19 20.78
CA SER A 58 -17.59 -39.52 19.40
C SER A 58 -17.85 -38.32 18.48
N SER A 59 -16.94 -38.08 17.52
CA SER A 59 -17.03 -36.99 16.55
C SER A 59 -18.43 -36.91 15.92
N PRO A 60 -19.21 -35.85 16.19
CA PRO A 60 -20.55 -35.71 15.65
C PRO A 60 -20.50 -35.61 14.12
N THR A 61 -21.37 -36.36 13.44
CA THR A 61 -21.64 -36.16 12.02
C THR A 61 -22.49 -34.89 11.85
N LEU A 62 -21.83 -33.73 11.83
CA LEU A 62 -22.46 -32.45 11.53
C LEU A 62 -22.82 -32.41 10.03
N ALA A 63 -24.11 -32.50 9.72
CA ALA A 63 -24.61 -32.36 8.35
C ALA A 63 -24.63 -30.88 7.92
N THR A 64 -24.26 -30.62 6.66
CA THR A 64 -24.39 -29.31 6.02
C THR A 64 -25.83 -28.78 6.17
N GLY A 65 -25.98 -27.55 6.68
CA GLY A 65 -27.25 -26.86 6.92
C GLY A 65 -27.72 -26.86 8.38
N THR A 66 -27.02 -27.55 9.30
CA THR A 66 -27.40 -27.58 10.72
C THR A 66 -27.07 -26.24 11.40
N GLN A 67 -28.02 -25.66 12.12
CA GLN A 67 -27.77 -24.48 12.95
C GLN A 67 -27.02 -24.90 14.22
N VAL A 68 -25.84 -24.31 14.44
CA VAL A 68 -25.02 -24.50 15.64
C VAL A 68 -25.04 -23.24 16.48
N THR A 69 -25.20 -23.40 17.79
CA THR A 69 -25.08 -22.31 18.76
C THR A 69 -23.62 -22.18 19.19
N LEU A 70 -23.09 -20.97 19.09
CA LEU A 70 -21.74 -20.60 19.46
C LEU A 70 -21.70 -20.39 20.97
N LEU A 71 -20.88 -21.16 21.67
CA LEU A 71 -20.72 -21.12 23.11
C LEU A 71 -19.41 -20.41 23.48
N GLY A 72 -19.47 -19.59 24.52
CA GLY A 72 -18.29 -18.99 25.14
C GLY A 72 -17.63 -19.92 26.16
N GLN A 73 -16.44 -19.55 26.64
CA GLN A 73 -15.75 -20.30 27.70
C GLN A 73 -16.57 -20.23 29.00
N ALA A 74 -16.89 -21.39 29.59
CA ALA A 74 -17.49 -21.44 30.92
C ALA A 74 -16.48 -20.91 31.96
N ALA A 75 -16.90 -19.96 32.82
CA ALA A 75 -16.01 -19.34 33.81
C ALA A 75 -15.59 -20.29 34.96
N GLN A 76 -16.30 -21.42 35.17
CA GLN A 76 -15.94 -22.49 36.09
C GLN A 76 -16.60 -23.82 35.67
N PRO A 77 -16.05 -24.99 36.05
CA PRO A 77 -16.54 -26.30 35.60
C PRO A 77 -17.90 -26.61 36.23
N GLY A 78 -18.98 -26.47 35.46
CA GLY A 78 -20.35 -26.74 35.90
C GLY A 78 -21.36 -25.65 35.54
N ASP A 79 -20.93 -24.49 35.05
CA ASP A 79 -21.83 -23.41 34.64
C ASP A 79 -22.17 -23.48 33.15
N LYS A 80 -23.41 -23.12 32.80
CA LYS A 80 -23.89 -23.14 31.40
C LYS A 80 -23.07 -22.13 30.58
N PRO A 81 -22.34 -22.56 29.53
CA PRO A 81 -21.53 -21.64 28.75
C PRO A 81 -22.42 -20.57 28.10
N PRO A 82 -22.02 -19.29 28.13
CA PRO A 82 -22.84 -18.20 27.62
C PRO A 82 -23.02 -18.33 26.10
N GLU A 83 -24.26 -18.22 25.63
CA GLU A 83 -24.61 -18.30 24.21
C GLU A 83 -24.21 -17.01 23.49
N LEU A 84 -23.14 -17.08 22.70
CA LEU A 84 -22.54 -15.94 22.02
C LEU A 84 -23.19 -15.67 20.66
N GLY A 85 -23.80 -16.67 20.02
CA GLY A 85 -24.48 -16.50 18.73
C GLY A 85 -24.95 -17.79 18.06
N THR A 86 -25.44 -17.67 16.83
CA THR A 86 -25.85 -18.80 15.98
C THR A 86 -25.09 -18.78 14.66
N ALA A 87 -24.73 -19.95 14.14
CA ALA A 87 -24.12 -20.09 12.83
C ALA A 87 -24.69 -21.32 12.08
N GLU A 88 -24.65 -21.31 10.75
CA GLU A 88 -25.12 -22.41 9.91
C GLU A 88 -23.92 -23.17 9.35
N VAL A 89 -23.82 -24.48 9.59
CA VAL A 89 -22.68 -25.30 9.13
C VAL A 89 -22.73 -25.49 7.62
N GLN A 90 -21.73 -25.03 6.88
CA GLN A 90 -21.62 -25.19 5.43
C GLN A 90 -20.87 -26.47 5.03
N SER A 91 -19.74 -26.76 5.66
CA SER A 91 -18.95 -27.96 5.35
C SER A 91 -18.07 -28.34 6.52
N VAL A 92 -17.86 -29.64 6.69
CA VAL A 92 -17.05 -30.23 7.75
C VAL A 92 -15.95 -31.03 7.07
N SER A 93 -14.69 -30.68 7.33
CA SER A 93 -13.52 -31.35 6.74
C SER A 93 -12.56 -31.76 7.85
N THR A 94 -12.18 -33.03 7.89
CA THR A 94 -11.21 -33.55 8.86
C THR A 94 -9.80 -33.18 8.43
N ILE A 95 -9.04 -32.50 9.30
CA ILE A 95 -7.62 -32.19 9.11
C ILE A 95 -6.81 -32.97 10.17
N PRO A 96 -5.51 -33.24 9.98
CA PRO A 96 -4.69 -33.97 10.95
C PRO A 96 -4.61 -33.32 12.34
N MET A 97 -5.00 -32.04 12.47
CA MET A 97 -4.98 -31.25 13.71
C MET A 97 -6.38 -30.98 14.30
N GLY A 98 -7.45 -31.63 13.80
CA GLY A 98 -8.82 -31.46 14.30
C GLY A 98 -9.89 -31.49 13.20
N THR A 99 -11.15 -31.22 13.55
CA THR A 99 -12.24 -31.12 12.56
C THR A 99 -12.43 -29.66 12.15
N GLN A 100 -12.17 -29.31 10.89
CA GLN A 100 -12.45 -27.98 10.37
C GLN A 100 -13.95 -27.83 10.08
N ILE A 101 -14.57 -26.82 10.68
CA ILE A 101 -15.97 -26.48 10.43
C ILE A 101 -16.00 -25.12 9.76
N VAL A 102 -16.63 -25.08 8.60
CA VAL A 102 -16.87 -23.87 7.83
C VAL A 102 -18.32 -23.48 8.07
N VAL A 103 -18.57 -22.32 8.66
CA VAL A 103 -19.91 -21.82 8.95
C VAL A 103 -20.24 -20.55 8.15
N LYS A 104 -21.52 -20.41 7.79
CA LYS A 104 -22.14 -19.24 7.15
C LYS A 104 -23.13 -18.58 8.12
N LYS A 105 -23.51 -17.33 7.84
CA LYS A 105 -24.50 -16.55 8.65
C LYS A 105 -24.15 -16.48 10.14
N PHE A 106 -22.88 -16.26 10.44
CA PHE A 106 -22.38 -16.09 11.81
C PHE A 106 -22.98 -14.83 12.44
N THR A 107 -23.93 -15.01 13.36
CA THR A 107 -24.66 -13.91 14.02
C THR A 107 -24.36 -13.94 15.51
N LEU A 108 -23.57 -12.96 15.98
CA LEU A 108 -23.24 -12.78 17.40
C LEU A 108 -24.25 -11.83 18.08
N LYS A 109 -24.55 -12.07 19.35
CA LYS A 109 -25.33 -11.14 20.17
C LYS A 109 -24.53 -9.84 20.38
N LYS A 110 -25.25 -8.71 20.49
CA LYS A 110 -24.66 -7.36 20.55
C LYS A 110 -23.74 -7.22 21.78
N GLY A 111 -22.45 -6.94 21.54
CA GLY A 111 -21.43 -6.76 22.59
C GLY A 111 -20.48 -7.94 22.82
N THR A 112 -20.50 -8.94 21.94
CA THR A 112 -19.67 -10.15 22.04
C THR A 112 -18.73 -10.25 20.84
N ASP A 113 -17.43 -10.42 21.10
CA ASP A 113 -16.40 -10.56 20.07
C ASP A 113 -16.21 -12.02 19.64
N ALA A 114 -15.89 -12.24 18.36
CA ALA A 114 -15.70 -13.57 17.81
C ALA A 114 -14.55 -14.36 18.44
N SER A 115 -13.62 -13.69 19.13
CA SER A 115 -12.54 -14.30 19.92
C SER A 115 -13.03 -15.00 21.18
N GLN A 116 -14.25 -14.71 21.65
CA GLN A 116 -14.82 -15.27 22.88
C GLN A 116 -15.50 -16.63 22.64
N VAL A 117 -15.64 -17.08 21.39
CA VAL A 117 -16.22 -18.38 21.05
C VAL A 117 -15.21 -19.49 21.33
N HIS A 118 -15.56 -20.40 22.24
CA HIS A 118 -14.71 -21.52 22.68
C HIS A 118 -15.35 -22.89 22.45
N GLY A 119 -16.66 -22.96 22.19
CA GLY A 119 -17.35 -24.22 21.95
C GLY A 119 -18.53 -24.10 20.99
N LEU A 120 -19.02 -25.24 20.53
CA LEU A 120 -20.20 -25.37 19.68
C LEU A 120 -21.21 -26.33 20.32
N ALA A 121 -22.48 -25.94 20.33
CA ALA A 121 -23.61 -26.81 20.65
C ALA A 121 -24.52 -27.00 19.45
N LEU A 122 -25.11 -28.20 19.33
CA LEU A 122 -25.99 -28.58 18.22
C LEU A 122 -27.41 -27.97 18.31
N ALA A 123 -27.76 -27.36 19.44
CA ALA A 123 -29.02 -26.67 19.67
C ALA A 123 -28.85 -25.59 20.76
N THR A 124 -29.71 -24.58 20.74
CA THR A 124 -29.80 -23.54 21.79
C THR A 124 -30.02 -24.21 23.15
N GLY A 125 -29.10 -24.00 24.10
CA GLY A 125 -29.11 -24.68 25.41
C GLY A 125 -28.66 -26.15 25.46
N GLY A 126 -28.06 -26.70 24.39
CA GLY A 126 -27.54 -28.08 24.36
C GLY A 126 -26.16 -28.25 25.02
N PRO A 127 -25.75 -29.50 25.36
CA PRO A 127 -24.41 -29.77 25.88
C PRO A 127 -23.33 -29.35 24.88
N GLU A 128 -22.18 -28.93 25.37
CA GLU A 128 -21.02 -28.57 24.54
C GLU A 128 -20.53 -29.83 23.81
N VAL A 129 -20.64 -29.82 22.49
CA VAL A 129 -20.37 -31.00 21.66
C VAL A 129 -18.95 -30.93 21.08
N MET A 130 -18.45 -29.72 20.82
CA MET A 130 -17.11 -29.50 20.29
C MET A 130 -16.45 -28.29 20.92
N VAL A 131 -15.17 -28.42 21.26
CA VAL A 131 -14.31 -27.36 21.79
C VAL A 131 -13.47 -26.81 20.64
N LEU A 132 -13.38 -25.49 20.49
CA LEU A 132 -12.59 -24.85 19.45
C LEU A 132 -11.11 -24.81 19.84
N ASP A 133 -10.25 -25.25 18.93
CA ASP A 133 -8.81 -25.05 19.01
C ASP A 133 -8.45 -23.74 18.29
N GLY A 134 -8.50 -22.65 19.06
CA GLY A 134 -8.23 -21.29 18.58
C GLY A 134 -9.44 -20.49 18.11
N SER A 135 -9.23 -19.20 17.84
CA SER A 135 -10.31 -18.27 17.51
C SER A 135 -10.81 -18.44 16.06
N PRO A 136 -12.13 -18.29 15.81
CA PRO A 136 -12.73 -18.30 14.49
C PRO A 136 -12.06 -17.31 13.52
N ARG A 137 -11.68 -17.78 12.32
CA ARG A 137 -11.09 -16.93 11.27
C ARG A 137 -12.11 -16.70 10.15
N GLY A 138 -12.44 -15.44 9.90
CA GLY A 138 -13.27 -15.05 8.75
C GLY A 138 -12.48 -15.15 7.45
N LYS A 139 -12.91 -16.02 6.53
CA LYS A 139 -12.36 -16.12 5.17
C LYS A 139 -13.17 -15.23 4.22
N ALA A 140 -12.50 -14.29 3.57
CA ALA A 140 -13.12 -13.46 2.53
C ALA A 140 -13.50 -14.31 1.30
N VAL A 141 -14.59 -13.95 0.60
CA VAL A 141 -15.04 -14.66 -0.62
C VAL A 141 -13.98 -14.62 -1.71
N ILE A 142 -13.31 -13.48 -1.82
CA ILE A 142 -12.17 -13.25 -2.70
C ILE A 142 -11.04 -12.86 -1.77
N GLU A 143 -9.93 -13.61 -1.80
CA GLU A 143 -8.77 -13.23 -1.00
C GLU A 143 -8.30 -11.86 -1.47
N ILE A 144 -8.02 -10.97 -0.51
CA ILE A 144 -7.60 -9.59 -0.80
C ILE A 144 -6.38 -9.55 -1.72
N LEU A 145 -5.54 -10.59 -1.65
CA LEU A 145 -4.40 -10.81 -2.52
C LEU A 145 -4.77 -10.84 -4.00
N TYR A 146 -5.88 -11.49 -4.39
CA TYR A 146 -6.31 -11.54 -5.79
C TYR A 146 -6.82 -10.19 -6.29
N VAL A 147 -7.51 -9.42 -5.43
CA VAL A 147 -7.97 -8.07 -5.75
C VAL A 147 -6.79 -7.12 -5.93
N GLN A 148 -5.80 -7.20 -5.03
CA GLN A 148 -4.54 -6.47 -5.14
C GLN A 148 -3.78 -6.83 -6.41
N ALA A 149 -3.59 -8.13 -6.67
CA ALA A 149 -2.88 -8.60 -7.86
C ALA A 149 -3.59 -8.18 -9.15
N ALA A 150 -4.93 -8.22 -9.19
CA ALA A 150 -5.71 -7.77 -10.34
C ALA A 150 -5.58 -6.25 -10.54
N GLY A 151 -5.75 -5.45 -9.49
CA GLY A 151 -5.63 -4.00 -9.56
C GLY A 151 -4.25 -3.53 -10.00
N VAL A 152 -3.20 -4.09 -9.38
CA VAL A 152 -1.80 -3.83 -9.76
C VAL A 152 -1.52 -4.31 -11.18
N GLY A 153 -1.99 -5.51 -11.55
CA GLY A 153 -1.81 -6.06 -12.89
C GLY A 153 -2.40 -5.17 -13.99
N VAL A 154 -3.62 -4.66 -13.79
CA VAL A 154 -4.25 -3.72 -14.73
C VAL A 154 -3.43 -2.43 -14.85
N LEU A 155 -2.98 -1.87 -13.73
CA LEU A 155 -2.17 -0.64 -13.73
C LEU A 155 -0.85 -0.83 -14.50
N VAL A 156 -0.17 -1.96 -14.32
CA VAL A 156 1.06 -2.29 -15.05
C VAL A 156 0.79 -2.40 -16.55
N ILE A 157 -0.26 -3.13 -16.96
CA ILE A 157 -0.60 -3.32 -18.37
C ILE A 157 -0.90 -1.97 -19.04
N VAL A 158 -1.78 -1.17 -18.44
CA VAL A 158 -2.12 0.16 -18.95
C VAL A 158 -0.88 1.07 -18.99
N GLY A 159 -0.06 1.02 -17.95
CA GLY A 159 1.18 1.78 -17.87
C GLY A 159 2.18 1.42 -18.97
N LEU A 160 2.38 0.13 -19.25
CA LEU A 160 3.26 -0.34 -20.32
C LEU A 160 2.74 0.07 -21.70
N ILE A 161 1.43 -0.04 -21.93
CA ILE A 161 0.80 0.43 -23.17
C ILE A 161 0.99 1.94 -23.33
N ALA A 162 0.79 2.72 -22.26
CA ALA A 162 0.98 4.17 -22.27
C ALA A 162 2.44 4.55 -22.54
N ILE A 163 3.41 3.88 -21.93
CA ILE A 163 4.85 4.09 -22.20
C ILE A 163 5.16 3.79 -23.67
N TYR A 164 4.74 2.61 -24.16
CA TYR A 164 4.98 2.22 -25.54
C TYR A 164 4.35 3.22 -26.51
N TRP A 165 3.13 3.66 -26.25
CA TRP A 165 2.45 4.64 -27.07
C TRP A 165 3.16 6.00 -27.05
N PHE A 166 3.49 6.52 -25.87
CA PHE A 166 4.10 7.84 -25.70
C PHE A 166 5.52 7.89 -26.26
N VAL A 167 6.36 6.91 -25.92
CA VAL A 167 7.78 6.89 -26.28
C VAL A 167 8.02 6.28 -27.66
N GLY A 168 7.19 5.31 -28.06
CA GLY A 168 7.41 4.43 -29.21
C GLY A 168 6.55 4.78 -30.43
N ALA A 169 5.24 4.82 -30.24
CA ALA A 169 4.27 4.82 -31.34
C ALA A 169 3.78 6.21 -31.76
N ASN A 170 3.78 7.20 -30.87
CA ASN A 170 3.28 8.54 -31.17
C ASN A 170 4.36 9.41 -31.84
N PRO A 171 4.23 9.74 -33.14
CA PRO A 171 5.28 10.46 -33.88
C PRO A 171 5.57 11.85 -33.32
N ARG A 172 4.55 12.56 -32.79
CA ARG A 172 4.73 13.92 -32.25
C ARG A 172 5.65 13.92 -31.03
N THR A 173 5.44 12.97 -30.13
CA THR A 173 6.26 12.83 -28.93
C THR A 173 7.67 12.35 -29.30
N VAL A 174 7.78 11.42 -30.24
CA VAL A 174 9.08 10.93 -30.73
C VAL A 174 9.91 12.06 -31.32
N ASP A 175 9.31 12.89 -32.18
CA ASP A 175 9.97 14.07 -32.76
C ASP A 175 10.43 15.04 -31.68
N PHE A 176 9.61 15.28 -30.66
CA PHE A 176 9.96 16.13 -29.54
C PHE A 176 11.15 15.58 -28.73
N LEU A 177 11.15 14.29 -28.41
CA LEU A 177 12.25 13.65 -27.68
C LEU A 177 13.55 13.64 -28.49
N ILE A 178 13.46 13.46 -29.82
CA ILE A 178 14.62 13.55 -30.72
C ILE A 178 15.13 14.98 -30.82
N ALA A 179 14.23 15.97 -30.93
CA ALA A 179 14.61 17.38 -30.94
C ALA A 179 15.31 17.77 -29.63
N THR A 180 14.80 17.28 -28.49
CA THR A 180 15.41 17.50 -27.17
C THR A 180 16.83 16.92 -27.09
N ASP A 181 17.04 15.69 -27.55
CA ASP A 181 18.40 15.10 -27.67
C ASP A 181 19.31 15.95 -28.56
N GLY A 182 18.77 16.46 -29.68
CA GLY A 182 19.49 17.34 -30.60
C GLY A 182 19.88 18.67 -29.98
N GLU A 183 19.01 19.30 -29.19
CA GLU A 183 19.30 20.54 -28.47
C GLU A 183 20.32 20.31 -27.34
N MET A 184 20.18 19.23 -26.57
CA MET A 184 21.11 18.91 -25.48
C MET A 184 22.53 18.63 -25.97
N LYS A 185 22.70 18.07 -27.18
CA LYS A 185 24.03 17.86 -27.78
C LYS A 185 24.75 19.14 -28.16
N LYS A 186 24.03 20.25 -28.30
CA LYS A 186 24.64 21.58 -28.57
C LYS A 186 25.17 22.23 -27.30
N VAL A 187 24.73 21.75 -26.14
CA VAL A 187 25.17 22.28 -24.85
C VAL A 187 26.59 21.82 -24.57
N ASN A 188 27.52 22.78 -24.52
CA ASN A 188 28.85 22.52 -24.01
C ASN A 188 28.76 22.29 -22.50
N TRP A 189 29.04 21.07 -22.05
CA TRP A 189 29.11 20.78 -20.62
C TRP A 189 30.34 21.45 -20.02
N SER A 190 30.14 22.29 -19.00
CA SER A 190 31.22 23.00 -18.32
C SER A 190 32.27 22.03 -17.79
N THR A 191 33.54 22.33 -18.06
CA THR A 191 34.63 21.53 -17.50
C THR A 191 34.77 21.81 -16.01
N ARG A 192 35.46 20.92 -15.26
CA ARG A 192 35.72 21.16 -13.83
C ARG A 192 36.41 22.50 -13.57
N LYS A 193 37.25 22.97 -14.51
CA LYS A 193 37.93 24.26 -14.42
C LYS A 193 36.93 25.43 -14.56
N ASP A 194 35.99 25.34 -15.49
CA ASP A 194 34.96 26.36 -15.70
C ASP A 194 34.03 26.47 -14.48
N ILE A 195 33.67 25.33 -13.89
CA ILE A 195 32.84 25.28 -12.67
C ILE A 195 33.59 25.96 -11.52
N ILE A 196 34.86 25.62 -11.28
CA ILE A 196 35.66 26.24 -10.21
C ILE A 196 35.85 27.75 -10.47
N GLY A 197 36.09 28.14 -11.73
CA GLY A 197 36.20 29.54 -12.13
C GLY A 197 34.93 30.33 -11.82
N SER A 198 33.76 29.82 -12.26
CA SER A 198 32.46 30.44 -12.03
C SER A 198 32.14 30.56 -10.54
N THR A 199 32.35 29.48 -9.77
CA THR A 199 32.10 29.49 -8.32
C THR A 199 32.99 30.49 -7.58
N LYS A 200 34.28 30.61 -7.96
CA LYS A 200 35.18 31.61 -7.36
C LYS A 200 34.68 33.05 -7.59
N VAL A 201 34.24 33.36 -8.80
CA VAL A 201 33.72 34.70 -9.14
C VAL A 201 32.49 35.02 -8.28
N VAL A 202 31.55 34.07 -8.15
CA VAL A 202 30.34 34.25 -7.33
C VAL A 202 30.71 34.48 -5.86
N ILE A 203 31.61 33.67 -5.29
CA ILE A 203 32.05 33.83 -3.89
C ILE A 203 32.67 35.21 -3.66
N ILE A 204 33.54 35.66 -4.57
CA ILE A 204 34.16 36.99 -4.46
C ILE A 204 33.10 38.09 -4.49
N TRP A 205 32.13 38.02 -5.41
CA TRP A 205 31.03 39.00 -5.47
C TRP A 205 30.16 39.01 -4.22
N CYS A 206 29.84 37.83 -3.66
CA CYS A 206 29.12 37.74 -2.40
C CYS A 206 29.89 38.41 -1.25
N VAL A 207 31.20 38.17 -1.15
CA VAL A 207 32.05 38.80 -0.13
C VAL A 207 32.12 40.32 -0.31
N LEU A 208 32.26 40.80 -1.54
CA LEU A 208 32.27 42.24 -1.84
C LEU A 208 30.93 42.90 -1.50
N LEU A 209 29.80 42.25 -1.77
CA LEU A 209 28.48 42.74 -1.38
C LEU A 209 28.33 42.81 0.14
N VAL A 210 28.76 41.76 0.86
CA VAL A 210 28.74 41.76 2.33
C VAL A 210 29.62 42.87 2.89
N ALA A 211 30.83 43.04 2.37
CA ALA A 211 31.74 44.11 2.80
C ALA A 211 31.15 45.51 2.49
N GLY A 212 30.55 45.68 1.30
CA GLY A 212 29.90 46.93 0.91
C GLY A 212 28.71 47.28 1.79
N LEU A 213 27.82 46.31 2.05
CA LEU A 213 26.70 46.49 2.98
C LEU A 213 27.20 46.81 4.39
N PHE A 214 28.21 46.09 4.87
CA PHE A 214 28.80 46.37 6.19
C PHE A 214 29.38 47.79 6.28
N LEU A 215 30.06 48.27 5.24
CA LEU A 215 30.59 49.64 5.20
C LEU A 215 29.48 50.69 5.21
N VAL A 216 28.45 50.49 4.38
CA VAL A 216 27.31 51.41 4.30
C VAL A 216 26.54 51.42 5.62
N ASP A 217 26.19 50.26 6.15
CA ASP A 217 25.50 50.12 7.44
C ASP A 217 26.31 50.75 8.58
N SER A 218 27.64 50.54 8.60
CA SER A 218 28.53 51.15 9.59
C SER A 218 28.60 52.67 9.45
N ALA A 219 28.69 53.19 8.22
CA ALA A 219 28.72 54.63 7.96
C ALA A 219 27.40 55.30 8.35
N PHE A 220 26.26 54.70 8.00
CA PHE A 220 24.93 55.18 8.42
C PHE A 220 24.76 55.09 9.93
N ALA A 221 25.17 53.99 10.57
CA ALA A 221 25.11 53.86 12.03
C ALA A 221 25.94 54.94 12.73
N GLN A 222 27.16 55.22 12.24
CA GLN A 222 28.00 56.29 12.75
C GLN A 222 27.39 57.68 12.51
N PHE A 223 26.85 57.93 11.31
CA PHE A 223 26.16 59.18 10.98
C PHE A 223 24.95 59.42 11.89
N PHE A 224 24.09 58.41 12.09
CA PHE A 224 22.93 58.49 12.97
C PHE A 224 23.29 58.65 14.46
N LYS A 225 24.40 58.06 14.90
CA LYS A 225 24.98 58.33 16.23
C LYS A 225 25.46 59.77 16.37
N LEU A 226 26.05 60.34 15.32
CA LEU A 226 26.60 61.70 15.33
C LEU A 226 25.51 62.77 15.39
N ILE A 227 24.39 62.57 14.69
CA ILE A 227 23.23 63.49 14.76
C ILE A 227 22.33 63.26 15.99
N GLY A 228 22.70 62.35 16.90
CA GLY A 228 22.01 62.14 18.18
C GLY A 228 20.69 61.35 18.08
N VAL A 229 20.38 60.75 16.93
CA VAL A 229 19.19 59.89 16.75
C VAL A 229 19.40 58.51 17.37
N LEU A 230 20.61 57.96 17.26
CA LEU A 230 20.96 56.67 17.85
C LEU A 230 21.67 56.89 19.19
N GLN A 231 21.08 56.43 20.30
CA GLN A 231 21.78 56.37 21.60
C GLN A 231 22.91 55.35 21.55
N LYS A 232 23.99 55.63 22.29
CA LYS A 232 25.25 54.88 22.23
C LYS A 232 25.10 53.39 22.51
#